data_AF-A0A7S1BL67-F1
#
_entry.id   AF-A0A7S1BL67-F1
#
_cell.length_a   1.000
_cell.length_b   1.000
_cell.length_c   1.000
_cell.angle_alpha   90.00
_cell.angle_beta   90.00
_cell.angle_gamma   90.00
#
_symmetry.space_group_name_H-M   'P 1'
#
loop_
_entity.id
_entity.type
_entity.pdbx_description
1 polymer ?
#
loop_
_entity_poly.entity_id
_entity_poly.type
_entity_poly.pdbx_seq_one_letter_code
_entity_poly.pdbx_strand_id
1 'polypeptide(L)'
;MNELEMLHNTDRILSVRQVKTINCALKSRVTNLFTPYNATNMMTRPLFLLMALASTLCSAFIIPQHSHHRLATFMDAATSDDETTSSPSAVLQSRRGFAKAALLTTVASMSLPPSEPAMALDVGDSNEGLIDVYFGCGCFWHVMHEFVQAERKILARKDDELTARAGYAGGKAGMSDGKVCYHNAGNVADYGKLGHAEVVGLKIPPSKFKDFAVEYFTLFDAKGDRPDQAGDRGSEYRSLVGVPGGAKGDYAKILVDASIATGDKLDFAFGRGDDKDVRKTSFVMDNAEFPFYVAEQYHQFHDGFNFNENYPSSYNNLAGAFAKAGENFGSCPNGMMGLGIGGL
;
A
#
# COMPACT_ATOMS: atom_id res chain seq x y z
N MET A 1 12.10 -0.02 -41.61
CA MET A 1 12.03 0.59 -40.26
C MET A 1 10.63 0.35 -39.76
N ASN A 2 10.52 -0.43 -38.69
CA ASN A 2 9.39 -1.28 -38.37
C ASN A 2 8.27 -0.58 -37.60
N GLU A 3 7.08 -1.10 -37.85
CA GLU A 3 5.74 -0.81 -37.33
C GLU A 3 5.56 -1.19 -35.84
N LEU A 4 6.54 -0.89 -34.98
CA LEU A 4 6.63 -1.43 -33.61
C LEU A 4 6.58 -0.39 -32.48
N GLU A 5 6.27 0.88 -32.76
CA GLU A 5 6.26 1.96 -31.75
C GLU A 5 4.87 2.51 -31.37
N MET A 6 3.77 1.96 -31.87
CA MET A 6 2.40 2.45 -31.55
C MET A 6 1.66 1.69 -30.44
N LEU A 7 2.34 0.90 -29.60
CA LEU A 7 1.71 0.11 -28.52
C LEU A 7 2.07 0.53 -27.08
N HIS A 8 2.59 1.74 -26.87
CA HIS A 8 2.87 2.27 -25.53
C HIS A 8 1.99 3.48 -25.18
N ASN A 9 0.65 3.36 -25.23
CA ASN A 9 -0.20 4.28 -24.46
C ASN A 9 -1.65 3.77 -24.28
N THR A 10 -1.84 2.72 -23.48
CA THR A 10 -3.16 2.39 -22.93
C THR A 10 -3.02 2.10 -21.46
N ASP A 11 -3.53 3.03 -20.65
CA ASP A 11 -3.68 2.89 -19.20
C ASP A 11 -4.43 1.61 -18.85
N ARG A 12 -3.69 0.57 -18.45
CA ARG A 12 -4.25 -0.53 -17.68
C ARG A 12 -4.39 -0.08 -16.23
N ILE A 13 -5.49 0.60 -15.94
CA ILE A 13 -6.14 0.45 -14.64
C ILE A 13 -6.37 -1.07 -14.51
N LEU A 14 -5.99 -1.66 -13.39
CA LEU A 14 -6.51 -2.97 -12.99
C LEU A 14 -8.00 -2.75 -12.68
N SER A 15 -8.81 -2.54 -13.72
CA SER A 15 -10.23 -2.49 -13.55
C SER A 15 -10.61 -3.89 -13.11
N VAL A 16 -11.10 -4.00 -11.89
CA VAL A 16 -11.71 -5.20 -11.29
C VAL A 16 -12.68 -5.88 -12.28
N ARG A 17 -13.20 -5.14 -13.28
CA ARG A 17 -13.95 -5.69 -14.42
C ARG A 17 -13.22 -6.75 -15.24
N GLN A 18 -11.93 -6.61 -15.55
CA GLN A 18 -11.21 -7.60 -16.37
C GLN A 18 -11.05 -8.94 -15.65
N VAL A 19 -10.85 -8.92 -14.33
CA VAL A 19 -10.82 -10.15 -13.49
C VAL A 19 -12.22 -10.73 -13.28
N LYS A 20 -13.27 -9.87 -13.14
CA LYS A 20 -14.68 -10.30 -13.05
C LYS A 20 -15.15 -11.03 -14.32
N THR A 21 -14.72 -10.61 -15.51
CA THR A 21 -15.11 -11.27 -16.78
C THR A 21 -14.53 -12.68 -16.91
N ILE A 22 -13.29 -12.92 -16.43
CA ILE A 22 -12.65 -14.24 -16.49
C ILE A 22 -13.34 -15.22 -15.52
N ASN A 23 -13.66 -14.78 -14.29
CA ASN A 23 -14.31 -15.65 -13.31
C ASN A 23 -15.78 -15.98 -13.63
N CYS A 24 -16.50 -15.08 -14.31
CA CYS A 24 -17.87 -15.36 -14.77
C CYS A 24 -17.89 -16.37 -15.94
N ALA A 25 -16.92 -16.26 -16.86
CA ALA A 25 -16.77 -17.19 -17.98
C ALA A 25 -16.38 -18.62 -17.55
N LEU A 26 -15.60 -18.78 -16.48
CA LEU A 26 -15.26 -20.09 -15.93
C LEU A 26 -16.43 -20.75 -15.18
N LYS A 27 -17.22 -19.98 -14.41
CA LYS A 27 -18.41 -20.53 -13.71
C LYS A 27 -19.51 -20.99 -14.67
N SER A 28 -19.63 -20.36 -15.84
CA SER A 28 -20.57 -20.75 -16.89
C SER A 28 -20.18 -22.04 -17.65
N ARG A 29 -18.90 -22.47 -17.60
CA ARG A 29 -18.43 -23.65 -18.34
C ARG A 29 -18.44 -24.95 -17.53
N VAL A 30 -18.64 -24.90 -16.21
CA VAL A 30 -18.53 -26.08 -15.33
C VAL A 30 -19.89 -26.68 -14.94
N THR A 31 -21.02 -26.03 -15.24
CA THR A 31 -22.36 -26.52 -14.88
C THR A 31 -23.11 -27.30 -15.97
N ASN A 32 -22.47 -27.69 -17.08
CA ASN A 32 -23.15 -28.32 -18.21
C ASN A 32 -22.73 -29.76 -18.53
N LEU A 33 -22.31 -30.54 -17.53
CA LEU A 33 -22.14 -31.98 -17.68
C LEU A 33 -22.69 -32.68 -16.43
N PHE A 34 -23.49 -33.72 -16.65
CA PHE A 34 -24.18 -34.60 -15.69
C PHE A 34 -25.64 -34.24 -15.35
N THR A 35 -26.55 -34.68 -16.22
CA THR A 35 -27.86 -35.22 -15.80
C THR A 35 -27.98 -36.67 -16.32
N PRO A 36 -28.31 -37.66 -15.47
CA PRO A 36 -28.60 -39.01 -15.92
C PRO A 36 -30.07 -39.15 -16.36
N TYR A 37 -30.25 -39.89 -17.44
CA TYR A 37 -31.52 -40.21 -18.09
C TYR A 37 -32.14 -41.44 -17.42
N ASN A 38 -33.40 -41.39 -16.97
CA ASN A 38 -34.22 -42.60 -16.86
C ASN A 38 -35.75 -42.34 -16.85
N ALA A 39 -36.42 -43.16 -17.66
CA ALA A 39 -37.76 -43.74 -17.52
C ALA A 39 -39.05 -42.87 -17.62
N THR A 40 -39.75 -43.08 -18.75
CA THR A 40 -41.19 -43.41 -18.88
C THR A 40 -42.25 -42.56 -18.15
N ASN A 41 -43.09 -41.83 -18.89
CA ASN A 41 -44.50 -42.22 -19.09
C ASN A 41 -45.27 -41.30 -20.05
N MET A 42 -46.24 -41.92 -20.72
CA MET A 42 -47.16 -41.37 -21.71
C MET A 42 -48.28 -40.50 -21.10
N MET A 43 -48.88 -39.70 -22.00
CA MET A 43 -50.29 -39.30 -22.10
C MET A 43 -50.73 -37.88 -21.66
N THR A 44 -51.19 -37.17 -22.70
CA THR A 44 -52.40 -36.33 -22.83
C THR A 44 -52.42 -34.83 -22.43
N ARG A 45 -52.20 -33.99 -23.48
CA ARG A 45 -53.03 -32.83 -23.94
C ARG A 45 -53.09 -31.53 -23.07
N PRO A 46 -53.58 -30.38 -23.60
CA PRO A 46 -53.06 -29.61 -24.73
C PRO A 46 -52.97 -28.08 -24.43
N LEU A 47 -52.44 -27.32 -25.40
CA LEU A 47 -52.75 -25.90 -25.68
C LEU A 47 -52.54 -24.86 -24.56
N PHE A 48 -51.41 -24.15 -24.59
CA PHE A 48 -51.43 -22.68 -24.46
C PHE A 48 -50.32 -22.05 -25.31
N LEU A 49 -50.79 -21.29 -26.28
CA LEU A 49 -50.09 -20.41 -27.18
C LEU A 49 -49.70 -19.14 -26.40
N LEU A 50 -48.42 -18.74 -26.37
CA LEU A 50 -48.06 -17.31 -26.29
C LEU A 50 -46.61 -17.05 -26.71
N MET A 51 -46.49 -16.43 -27.89
CA MET A 51 -45.58 -15.33 -28.26
C MET A 51 -44.09 -15.43 -27.89
N ALA A 52 -43.29 -15.80 -28.88
CA ALA A 52 -41.94 -15.29 -29.07
C ALA A 52 -42.00 -13.87 -29.66
N LEU A 53 -41.18 -12.94 -29.15
CA LEU A 53 -40.49 -11.84 -29.84
C LEU A 53 -40.13 -10.72 -28.85
N ALA A 54 -38.83 -10.50 -28.64
CA ALA A 54 -38.25 -9.17 -28.46
C ALA A 54 -36.72 -9.25 -28.61
N SER A 55 -36.27 -9.01 -29.84
CA SER A 55 -34.93 -8.60 -30.19
C SER A 55 -34.66 -7.15 -29.76
N THR A 56 -33.39 -6.73 -29.87
CA THR A 56 -32.90 -5.33 -30.06
C THR A 56 -32.92 -4.44 -28.79
N LEU A 57 -31.86 -3.73 -28.36
CA LEU A 57 -30.82 -2.97 -29.06
C LEU A 57 -29.51 -2.91 -28.25
N CYS A 58 -28.39 -3.10 -28.94
CA CYS A 58 -27.06 -2.68 -28.51
C CYS A 58 -26.83 -1.27 -29.10
N SER A 59 -26.83 -0.23 -28.27
CA SER A 59 -26.50 1.13 -28.72
C SER A 59 -25.07 1.47 -28.33
N ALA A 60 -24.18 1.39 -29.31
CA ALA A 60 -22.85 1.97 -29.26
C ALA A 60 -22.97 3.50 -29.44
N PHE A 61 -22.59 4.27 -28.43
CA PHE A 61 -22.38 5.71 -28.56
C PHE A 61 -20.92 5.95 -28.98
N ILE A 62 -20.75 6.39 -30.22
CA ILE A 62 -19.53 7.00 -30.75
C ILE A 62 -19.62 8.49 -30.41
N ILE A 63 -18.66 9.02 -29.65
CA ILE A 63 -18.50 10.47 -29.42
C ILE A 63 -17.32 10.95 -30.30
N PRO A 64 -17.43 12.08 -31.02
CA PRO A 64 -16.39 12.55 -31.92
C PRO A 64 -15.24 13.25 -31.18
N GLN A 65 -14.02 13.01 -31.65
CA GLN A 65 -12.83 13.76 -31.28
C GLN A 65 -12.89 15.18 -31.90
N HIS A 66 -12.75 16.20 -31.05
CA HIS A 66 -12.42 17.56 -31.50
C HIS A 66 -10.92 17.80 -31.36
N SER A 67 -10.27 17.94 -32.51
CA SER A 67 -8.89 18.38 -32.68
C SER A 67 -8.79 19.91 -32.56
N HIS A 68 -7.89 20.41 -31.72
CA HIS A 68 -7.35 21.76 -31.85
C HIS A 68 -5.82 21.71 -31.89
N HIS A 69 -5.29 22.11 -33.05
CA HIS A 69 -3.90 22.46 -33.29
C HIS A 69 -3.47 23.68 -32.45
N ARG A 70 -2.28 23.62 -31.86
CA ARG A 70 -1.37 24.78 -31.76
C ARG A 70 0.11 24.34 -31.86
N LEU A 71 0.73 24.75 -32.96
CA LEU A 71 2.16 25.11 -33.11
C LEU A 71 2.51 26.26 -32.12
N ALA A 72 3.73 26.59 -31.70
CA ALA A 72 5.14 26.25 -31.91
C ALA A 72 5.86 26.65 -30.58
N THR A 73 7.14 26.46 -30.27
CA THR A 73 8.34 26.89 -31.00
C THR A 73 9.59 26.42 -30.22
N PHE A 74 10.62 26.06 -30.97
CA PHE A 74 12.02 25.81 -30.59
C PHE A 74 12.68 26.98 -29.83
N MET A 75 13.60 26.68 -28.91
CA MET A 75 14.92 27.35 -28.79
C MET A 75 15.95 26.39 -28.17
N ASP A 76 17.01 26.12 -28.95
CA ASP A 76 18.30 25.55 -28.54
C ASP A 76 19.23 26.64 -27.99
N ALA A 77 20.14 26.28 -27.07
CA ALA A 77 21.53 26.78 -26.92
C ALA A 77 22.19 26.07 -25.73
N ALA A 78 23.15 25.16 -25.94
CA ALA A 78 24.61 25.39 -26.02
C ALA A 78 25.31 25.46 -24.65
N THR A 79 25.98 24.35 -24.26
CA THR A 79 27.45 24.17 -24.11
C THR A 79 28.14 24.93 -22.96
N SER A 80 28.80 24.20 -22.05
CA SER A 80 30.26 24.31 -21.85
C SER A 80 30.77 23.29 -20.84
N ASP A 81 31.94 22.75 -21.17
CA ASP A 81 32.78 21.78 -20.49
C ASP A 81 33.33 22.27 -19.14
N ASP A 82 33.71 21.35 -18.24
CA ASP A 82 35.09 21.33 -17.73
C ASP A 82 35.48 19.97 -17.12
N GLU A 83 36.69 19.53 -17.46
CA GLU A 83 37.41 18.37 -16.93
C GLU A 83 38.09 18.74 -15.60
N THR A 84 38.18 17.82 -14.63
CA THR A 84 39.51 17.51 -14.07
C THR A 84 39.60 16.14 -13.39
N THR A 85 40.59 15.41 -13.88
CA THR A 85 41.25 14.19 -13.41
C THR A 85 41.75 14.19 -11.96
N SER A 86 41.67 13.04 -11.27
CA SER A 86 42.86 12.24 -10.87
C SER A 86 42.50 11.02 -10.00
N SER A 87 42.87 9.81 -10.47
CA SER A 87 43.14 8.61 -9.64
C SER A 87 44.62 8.61 -9.18
N PRO A 88 45.23 7.54 -8.62
CA PRO A 88 44.73 6.30 -8.00
C PRO A 88 45.43 5.97 -6.65
N SER A 89 45.01 4.91 -5.94
CA SER A 89 45.88 3.77 -5.56
C SER A 89 45.29 2.89 -4.45
N ALA A 90 45.48 1.59 -4.67
CA ALA A 90 45.05 0.46 -3.85
C ALA A 90 45.97 0.20 -2.64
N VAL A 91 45.43 -0.41 -1.56
CA VAL A 91 46.21 -1.27 -0.64
C VAL A 91 45.34 -2.42 -0.10
N LEU A 92 45.67 -3.62 -0.58
CA LEU A 92 45.82 -4.93 0.07
C LEU A 92 45.01 -5.32 1.32
N GLN A 93 44.21 -6.38 1.12
CA GLN A 93 44.18 -7.67 1.84
C GLN A 93 44.71 -7.76 3.29
N SER A 94 43.88 -8.31 4.18
CA SER A 94 44.36 -9.27 5.17
C SER A 94 43.32 -10.36 5.49
N ARG A 95 43.74 -11.61 5.27
CA ARG A 95 43.09 -12.87 5.63
C ARG A 95 43.68 -13.34 6.97
N ARG A 96 42.87 -13.89 7.87
CA ARG A 96 43.14 -15.00 8.83
C ARG A 96 41.93 -15.07 9.78
N GLY A 97 41.18 -16.18 9.84
CA GLY A 97 41.49 -17.39 10.62
C GLY A 97 41.00 -17.15 12.05
N PHE A 98 40.09 -17.90 12.67
CA PHE A 98 40.17 -19.29 13.15
C PHE A 98 38.74 -19.78 13.46
N ALA A 99 38.27 -20.89 12.89
CA ALA A 99 38.35 -22.26 13.43
C ALA A 99 37.55 -22.51 14.73
N LYS A 100 36.43 -23.23 14.53
CA LYS A 100 35.95 -24.43 15.25
C LYS A 100 35.87 -24.41 16.79
N ALA A 101 34.65 -24.59 17.28
CA ALA A 101 34.36 -25.62 18.28
C ALA A 101 32.87 -26.04 18.18
N ALA A 102 32.64 -27.27 17.72
CA ALA A 102 31.36 -27.94 17.82
C ALA A 102 31.33 -28.68 19.16
N LEU A 103 30.28 -28.47 19.95
CA LEU A 103 29.96 -29.32 21.09
C LEU A 103 28.67 -30.09 20.76
N LEU A 104 28.80 -31.40 20.55
CA LEU A 104 27.68 -32.34 20.58
C LEU A 104 27.39 -32.66 22.05
N THR A 105 26.19 -32.34 22.52
CA THR A 105 25.62 -32.92 23.73
C THR A 105 24.31 -33.62 23.38
N THR A 106 24.41 -34.95 23.34
CA THR A 106 23.27 -35.88 23.31
C THR A 106 22.67 -35.95 24.71
N VAL A 107 21.38 -35.62 24.87
CA VAL A 107 20.63 -35.97 26.09
C VAL A 107 19.26 -36.53 25.71
N ALA A 108 18.92 -37.60 26.42
CA ALA A 108 17.89 -38.58 26.18
C ALA A 108 16.45 -38.06 26.11
N SER A 109 15.69 -38.61 25.17
CA SER A 109 14.25 -38.49 25.02
C SER A 109 13.53 -39.32 26.08
N MET A 110 12.73 -38.69 26.94
CA MET A 110 11.70 -39.38 27.74
C MET A 110 10.36 -39.25 27.03
N SER A 111 9.83 -40.38 26.56
CA SER A 111 8.50 -40.47 25.94
C SER A 111 7.41 -40.34 27.02
N LEU A 112 6.63 -39.26 26.95
CA LEU A 112 5.34 -39.12 27.63
C LEU A 112 4.21 -39.43 26.64
N PRO A 113 3.06 -39.95 27.11
CA PRO A 113 1.91 -40.29 26.27
C PRO A 113 1.23 -39.03 25.71
N PRO A 114 0.63 -39.09 24.50
CA PRO A 114 -0.08 -37.95 23.92
C PRO A 114 -1.37 -37.67 24.69
N SER A 115 -1.39 -36.57 25.43
CA SER A 115 -2.62 -35.86 25.78
C SER A 115 -3.19 -35.22 24.52
N GLU A 116 -4.48 -35.42 24.25
CA GLU A 116 -5.17 -34.80 23.12
C GLU A 116 -4.98 -33.29 23.12
N PRO A 117 -4.63 -32.66 21.97
CA PRO A 117 -4.51 -31.23 21.90
C PRO A 117 -5.91 -30.62 21.95
N ALA A 118 -6.18 -29.91 23.05
CA ALA A 118 -7.12 -28.80 23.01
C ALA A 118 -6.69 -27.87 21.86
N MET A 119 -7.65 -27.45 21.04
CA MET A 119 -7.46 -26.46 19.98
C MET A 119 -6.96 -25.15 20.60
N ALA A 120 -5.64 -25.02 20.73
CA ALA A 120 -4.99 -23.76 20.98
C ALA A 120 -5.21 -22.90 19.74
N LEU A 121 -5.75 -21.69 19.97
CA LEU A 121 -5.75 -20.62 18.99
C LEU A 121 -4.32 -20.50 18.46
N ASP A 122 -4.15 -20.61 17.15
CA ASP A 122 -2.89 -20.42 16.44
C ASP A 122 -2.37 -19.00 16.71
N VAL A 123 -1.63 -18.85 17.81
CA VAL A 123 -0.82 -17.68 18.09
C VAL A 123 0.30 -17.74 17.06
N GLY A 124 0.15 -16.88 16.05
CA GLY A 124 0.95 -16.87 14.83
C GLY A 124 2.40 -17.23 15.06
N ASP A 125 2.87 -18.19 14.27
CA ASP A 125 4.24 -18.64 14.18
C ASP A 125 5.22 -17.46 14.24
N SER A 126 5.90 -17.34 15.37
CA SER A 126 6.89 -16.28 15.66
C SER A 126 8.18 -16.42 14.84
N ASN A 127 8.22 -17.35 13.88
CA ASN A 127 9.31 -17.54 12.93
C ASN A 127 9.03 -16.99 11.51
N GLU A 128 7.85 -16.43 11.25
CA GLU A 128 7.64 -15.74 9.98
C GLU A 128 8.42 -14.41 9.97
N GLY A 129 9.33 -14.25 9.00
CA GLY A 129 10.05 -12.98 8.82
C GLY A 129 9.06 -11.82 8.60
N LEU A 130 9.37 -10.63 9.12
CA LEU A 130 8.52 -9.46 8.92
C LEU A 130 8.71 -8.86 7.53
N ILE A 131 7.63 -8.32 6.97
CA ILE A 131 7.65 -7.48 5.77
C ILE A 131 7.43 -6.02 6.14
N ASP A 132 8.10 -5.14 5.41
CA ASP A 132 7.83 -3.71 5.45
C ASP A 132 6.63 -3.40 4.54
N VAL A 133 5.66 -2.66 5.04
CA VAL A 133 4.51 -2.16 4.27
C VAL A 133 4.19 -0.73 4.67
N TYR A 134 3.47 0.00 3.82
CA TYR A 134 2.91 1.29 4.20
C TYR A 134 1.54 1.54 3.60
N PHE A 135 0.73 2.35 4.27
CA PHE A 135 -0.62 2.71 3.86
C PHE A 135 -0.83 4.23 3.94
N GLY A 136 -1.31 4.84 2.87
CA GLY A 136 -1.69 6.25 2.80
C GLY A 136 -3.19 6.42 2.54
N CYS A 137 -3.81 7.33 3.30
CA CYS A 137 -5.24 7.64 3.24
C CYS A 137 -5.52 9.04 3.84
N GLY A 138 -5.00 10.08 3.19
CA GLY A 138 -5.11 11.44 3.70
C GLY A 138 -4.10 11.72 4.81
N CYS A 139 -4.46 12.57 5.77
CA CYS A 139 -3.58 12.94 6.88
C CYS A 139 -3.10 11.70 7.65
N PHE A 140 -1.79 11.51 7.80
CA PHE A 140 -1.26 10.31 8.45
C PHE A 140 -1.52 10.18 9.97
N TRP A 141 -2.03 11.23 10.64
CA TRP A 141 -2.24 11.21 12.09
C TRP A 141 -3.36 10.25 12.48
N HIS A 142 -4.52 10.36 11.83
CA HIS A 142 -5.63 9.41 12.06
C HIS A 142 -5.26 8.00 11.59
N VAL A 143 -4.59 7.90 10.43
CA VAL A 143 -4.15 6.61 9.87
C VAL A 143 -3.22 5.89 10.86
N MET A 144 -2.31 6.61 11.49
CA MET A 144 -1.34 6.03 12.43
C MET A 144 -2.02 5.54 13.69
N HIS A 145 -2.98 6.30 14.23
CA HIS A 145 -3.76 5.85 15.38
C HIS A 145 -4.45 4.51 15.06
N GLU A 146 -5.16 4.43 13.94
CA GLU A 146 -5.89 3.22 13.56
C GLU A 146 -4.97 2.02 13.38
N PHE A 147 -3.78 2.20 12.78
CA PHE A 147 -2.83 1.10 12.64
C PHE A 147 -2.11 0.72 13.95
N VAL A 148 -1.91 1.65 14.88
CA VAL A 148 -1.45 1.31 16.25
C VAL A 148 -2.48 0.44 16.96
N GLN A 149 -3.77 0.76 16.84
CA GLN A 149 -4.83 -0.09 17.39
C GLN A 149 -4.89 -1.44 16.68
N ALA A 150 -4.68 -1.47 15.36
CA ALA A 150 -4.59 -2.71 14.59
C ALA A 150 -3.43 -3.60 15.05
N GLU A 151 -2.24 -3.05 15.29
CA GLU A 151 -1.11 -3.80 15.84
C GLU A 151 -1.43 -4.41 17.22
N ARG A 152 -2.04 -3.63 18.12
CA ARG A 152 -2.48 -4.13 19.44
C ARG A 152 -3.52 -5.23 19.32
N LYS A 153 -4.48 -5.09 18.40
CA LYS A 153 -5.62 -6.02 18.25
C LYS A 153 -5.27 -7.29 17.47
N ILE A 154 -4.58 -7.16 16.34
CA ILE A 154 -4.30 -8.25 15.39
C ILE A 154 -3.02 -8.99 15.79
N LEU A 155 -1.99 -8.27 16.24
CA LEU A 155 -0.68 -8.83 16.57
C LEU A 155 -0.44 -8.96 18.07
N ALA A 156 -1.36 -8.47 18.91
CA ALA A 156 -1.22 -8.44 20.37
C ALA A 156 0.05 -7.73 20.86
N ARG A 157 0.55 -6.76 20.08
CA ARG A 157 1.77 -5.99 20.42
C ARG A 157 1.54 -5.09 21.61
N LYS A 158 2.55 -5.01 22.45
CA LYS A 158 2.67 -4.00 23.51
C LYS A 158 3.24 -2.70 22.96
N ASP A 159 3.16 -1.65 23.77
CA ASP A 159 3.58 -0.30 23.39
C ASP A 159 5.04 -0.22 22.93
N ASP A 160 5.94 -0.99 23.55
CA ASP A 160 7.36 -1.07 23.20
C ASP A 160 7.66 -1.96 21.97
N GLU A 161 6.66 -2.67 21.46
CA GLU A 161 6.74 -3.55 20.29
C GLU A 161 6.10 -2.91 19.05
N LEU A 162 5.46 -1.74 19.18
CA LEU A 162 4.74 -1.08 18.09
C LEU A 162 5.67 -0.59 16.98
N THR A 163 5.33 -0.90 15.73
CA THR A 163 6.13 -0.54 14.55
C THR A 163 5.53 0.53 13.66
N ALA A 164 4.24 0.83 13.82
CA ALA A 164 3.54 1.89 13.09
C ALA A 164 4.24 3.24 13.26
N ARG A 165 4.63 3.89 12.15
CA ARG A 165 5.21 5.24 12.15
C ARG A 165 4.62 6.09 11.04
N ALA A 166 4.32 7.35 11.35
CA ALA A 166 3.98 8.34 10.33
C ALA A 166 5.21 8.64 9.46
N GLY A 167 5.02 8.87 8.18
CA GLY A 167 6.11 9.14 7.26
C GLY A 167 5.67 9.47 5.84
N TYR A 168 6.63 9.42 4.94
CA TYR A 168 6.52 9.86 3.56
C TYR A 168 6.95 8.75 2.61
N ALA A 169 6.17 8.50 1.56
CA ALA A 169 6.55 7.54 0.53
C ALA A 169 5.91 7.87 -0.82
N GLY A 170 6.32 7.16 -1.86
CA GLY A 170 5.65 7.21 -3.15
C GLY A 170 6.08 8.33 -4.08
N GLY A 171 7.10 9.12 -3.74
CA GLY A 171 7.74 10.09 -4.63
C GLY A 171 8.94 9.48 -5.36
N LYS A 172 9.24 9.96 -6.57
CA LYS A 172 10.38 9.49 -7.38
C LYS A 172 11.70 10.10 -6.95
N ALA A 173 11.67 11.27 -6.34
CA ALA A 173 12.89 11.99 -5.97
C ALA A 173 13.65 11.31 -4.82
N GLY A 174 13.02 10.38 -4.09
CA GLY A 174 13.61 9.73 -2.94
C GLY A 174 13.90 10.73 -1.82
N MET A 175 15.14 10.75 -1.32
CA MET A 175 15.59 11.69 -0.29
C MET A 175 16.40 12.83 -0.91
N SER A 176 16.31 14.02 -0.31
CA SER A 176 17.24 15.12 -0.58
C SER A 176 18.18 15.26 0.62
N ASP A 177 19.50 15.23 0.38
CA ASP A 177 20.52 15.31 1.43
C ASP A 177 20.31 14.30 2.58
N GLY A 178 19.87 13.09 2.24
CA GLY A 178 19.62 12.02 3.21
C GLY A 178 18.43 12.26 4.14
N LYS A 179 17.47 13.12 3.77
CA LYS A 179 16.23 13.38 4.51
C LYS A 179 15.04 13.61 3.59
N VAL A 180 13.85 13.45 4.17
CA VAL A 180 12.55 13.86 3.64
C VAL A 180 11.85 14.54 4.81
N CYS A 181 11.43 15.78 4.62
CA CYS A 181 10.96 16.66 5.69
C CYS A 181 9.54 17.14 5.43
N TYR A 182 8.81 17.36 6.50
CA TYR A 182 7.55 18.08 6.44
C TYR A 182 7.76 19.51 5.91
N HIS A 183 6.65 20.16 5.57
CA HIS A 183 6.62 21.55 5.15
C HIS A 183 7.39 22.45 6.12
N ASN A 184 8.39 23.15 5.59
CA ASN A 184 9.25 24.04 6.35
C ASN A 184 9.55 25.30 5.54
N ALA A 185 9.83 26.41 6.23
CA ALA A 185 10.01 27.72 5.60
C ALA A 185 11.14 27.76 4.55
N GLY A 186 12.15 26.91 4.70
CA GLY A 186 13.27 26.79 3.76
C GLY A 186 12.99 25.85 2.58
N ASN A 187 11.86 25.14 2.56
CA ASN A 187 11.58 24.03 1.64
C ASN A 187 12.71 22.99 1.58
N VAL A 188 13.42 22.80 2.68
CA VAL A 188 14.52 21.84 2.80
C VAL A 188 13.91 20.45 2.73
N ALA A 189 14.26 19.69 1.69
CA ALA A 189 13.80 18.32 1.48
C ALA A 189 12.28 18.13 1.67
N ASP A 190 11.49 19.13 1.29
CA ASP A 190 10.03 19.13 1.44
C ASP A 190 9.40 17.91 0.73
N TYR A 191 8.69 17.07 1.48
CA TYR A 191 8.18 15.78 1.00
C TYR A 191 7.23 15.94 -0.19
N GLY A 192 6.41 17.00 -0.20
CA GLY A 192 5.50 17.33 -1.27
C GLY A 192 6.22 17.68 -2.57
N LYS A 193 7.28 18.50 -2.49
CA LYS A 193 8.15 18.80 -3.64
C LYS A 193 8.93 17.59 -4.13
N LEU A 194 9.23 16.64 -3.25
CA LEU A 194 9.84 15.35 -3.59
C LEU A 194 8.82 14.34 -4.15
N GLY A 195 7.53 14.71 -4.19
CA GLY A 195 6.44 13.93 -4.77
C GLY A 195 5.89 12.84 -3.85
N HIS A 196 6.31 12.82 -2.58
CA HIS A 196 5.80 11.87 -1.60
C HIS A 196 4.35 12.16 -1.20
N ALA A 197 3.73 11.18 -0.58
CA ALA A 197 2.49 11.31 0.16
C ALA A 197 2.68 10.93 1.62
N GLU A 198 1.80 11.44 2.46
CA GLU A 198 1.66 11.02 3.84
C GLU A 198 1.19 9.56 3.91
N VAL A 199 1.95 8.74 4.64
CA VAL A 199 1.71 7.32 4.81
C VAL A 199 2.06 6.88 6.23
N VAL A 200 1.60 5.70 6.61
CA VAL A 200 2.02 5.00 7.82
C VAL A 200 2.75 3.73 7.46
N GLY A 201 4.03 3.64 7.84
CA GLY A 201 4.89 2.47 7.66
C GLY A 201 4.79 1.51 8.83
N LEU A 202 4.77 0.21 8.54
CA LEU A 202 4.59 -0.87 9.52
C LEU A 202 5.48 -2.06 9.15
N LYS A 203 5.87 -2.85 10.16
CA LYS A 203 6.47 -4.18 9.98
C LYS A 203 5.50 -5.24 10.45
N ILE A 204 5.03 -6.11 9.57
CA ILE A 204 4.02 -7.12 9.91
C ILE A 204 4.42 -8.51 9.40
N PRO A 205 3.92 -9.60 10.01
CA PRO A 205 4.02 -10.93 9.40
C PRO A 205 3.27 -10.97 8.05
N PRO A 206 3.84 -11.54 6.98
CA PRO A 206 3.18 -11.72 5.69
C PRO A 206 1.78 -12.33 5.80
N SER A 207 1.60 -13.34 6.67
CA SER A 207 0.32 -13.98 6.94
C SER A 207 -0.77 -13.03 7.44
N LYS A 208 -0.39 -11.87 8.01
CA LYS A 208 -1.30 -10.84 8.55
C LYS A 208 -1.57 -9.69 7.60
N PHE A 209 -0.95 -9.65 6.42
CA PHE A 209 -1.15 -8.57 5.46
C PHE A 209 -2.64 -8.38 5.10
N LYS A 210 -3.39 -9.46 4.93
CA LYS A 210 -4.83 -9.39 4.63
C LYS A 210 -5.62 -8.68 5.74
N ASP A 211 -5.30 -8.96 7.00
CA ASP A 211 -6.00 -8.38 8.14
C ASP A 211 -5.75 -6.87 8.24
N PHE A 212 -4.49 -6.44 8.01
CA PHE A 212 -4.14 -5.02 7.93
C PHE A 212 -4.75 -4.32 6.71
N ALA A 213 -4.84 -5.00 5.56
CA ALA A 213 -5.55 -4.48 4.40
C ALA A 213 -7.05 -4.28 4.68
N VAL A 214 -7.68 -5.17 5.46
CA VAL A 214 -9.07 -4.98 5.90
C VAL A 214 -9.20 -3.72 6.76
N GLU A 215 -8.31 -3.50 7.73
CA GLU A 215 -8.29 -2.28 8.54
C GLU A 215 -8.07 -1.03 7.67
N TYR A 216 -7.19 -1.07 6.65
CA TYR A 216 -7.06 0.03 5.69
C TYR A 216 -8.38 0.41 5.01
N PHE A 217 -9.21 -0.58 4.64
CA PHE A 217 -10.50 -0.31 3.98
C PHE A 217 -11.61 0.18 4.94
N THR A 218 -11.42 0.10 6.26
CA THR A 218 -12.35 0.70 7.23
C THR A 218 -12.23 2.22 7.29
N LEU A 219 -11.05 2.75 6.92
CA LEU A 219 -10.77 4.19 6.86
C LEU A 219 -11.60 4.93 5.80
N PHE A 220 -12.11 4.21 4.80
CA PHE A 220 -12.93 4.77 3.74
C PHE A 220 -14.41 4.62 4.05
N ASP A 221 -15.20 5.64 3.73
CA ASP A 221 -16.66 5.56 3.86
C ASP A 221 -17.27 4.56 2.84
N ALA A 222 -18.59 4.37 2.90
CA ALA A 222 -19.29 3.46 1.98
C ALA A 222 -19.18 3.90 0.50
N LYS A 223 -18.83 5.16 0.25
CA LYS A 223 -18.59 5.74 -1.07
C LYS A 223 -17.10 5.83 -1.37
N GLY A 224 -16.22 5.14 -0.67
CA GLY A 224 -14.78 5.16 -0.95
C GLY A 224 -14.12 6.53 -0.79
N ASP A 225 -14.78 7.46 -0.08
CA ASP A 225 -14.24 8.76 0.25
C ASP A 225 -13.40 8.66 1.53
N ARG A 226 -12.27 9.38 1.55
CA ARG A 226 -11.41 9.53 2.72
C ARG A 226 -12.03 10.53 3.72
N PRO A 227 -11.67 10.46 5.01
CA PRO A 227 -12.09 11.44 6.01
C PRO A 227 -11.28 12.75 5.95
N ASP A 228 -10.91 13.19 4.74
CA ASP A 228 -10.07 14.37 4.52
C ASP A 228 -10.69 15.63 5.11
N GLN A 229 -9.88 16.45 5.77
CA GLN A 229 -10.30 17.79 6.17
C GLN A 229 -10.19 18.77 5.01
N ALA A 230 -10.75 19.98 5.19
CA ALA A 230 -10.80 20.99 4.13
C ALA A 230 -9.41 21.34 3.53
N GLY A 231 -8.33 21.12 4.29
CA GLY A 231 -6.94 21.32 3.88
C GLY A 231 -6.21 20.09 3.33
N ASP A 232 -6.70 18.87 3.58
CA ASP A 232 -6.00 17.61 3.23
C ASP A 232 -6.29 17.23 1.77
N ARG A 233 -5.84 18.08 0.84
CA ARG A 233 -6.09 17.93 -0.59
C ARG A 233 -4.82 18.07 -1.39
N GLY A 234 -4.63 17.16 -2.34
CA GLY A 234 -3.48 17.17 -3.22
C GLY A 234 -2.77 15.83 -3.24
N SER A 235 -1.76 15.73 -4.10
CA SER A 235 -0.97 14.50 -4.26
C SER A 235 -0.36 14.02 -2.94
N GLU A 236 -0.03 14.95 -2.03
CA GLU A 236 0.50 14.67 -0.70
C GLU A 236 -0.43 13.80 0.16
N TYR A 237 -1.74 13.83 -0.10
CA TYR A 237 -2.75 13.12 0.66
C TYR A 237 -3.33 11.90 -0.08
N ARG A 238 -2.80 11.58 -1.28
CA ARG A 238 -3.33 10.51 -2.15
C ARG A 238 -3.39 9.15 -1.45
N SER A 239 -4.31 8.31 -1.87
CA SER A 239 -4.38 6.93 -1.35
C SER A 239 -3.34 6.05 -2.02
N LEU A 240 -2.52 5.35 -1.24
CA LEU A 240 -1.51 4.42 -1.76
C LEU A 240 -1.22 3.29 -0.76
N VAL A 241 -0.75 2.16 -1.26
CA VAL A 241 -0.31 1.02 -0.46
C VAL A 241 1.04 0.53 -0.99
N GLY A 242 2.05 0.56 -0.14
CA GLY A 242 3.39 0.04 -0.43
C GLY A 242 3.55 -1.38 0.05
N VAL A 243 3.89 -2.29 -0.86
CA VAL A 243 4.13 -3.71 -0.57
C VAL A 243 5.30 -4.25 -1.37
N PRO A 244 5.96 -5.33 -0.91
CA PRO A 244 7.01 -5.98 -1.69
C PRO A 244 6.53 -6.40 -3.08
N GLY A 245 7.25 -5.97 -4.13
CA GLY A 245 6.92 -6.27 -5.53
C GLY A 245 5.76 -5.44 -6.11
N GLY A 246 5.20 -4.52 -5.31
CA GLY A 246 4.13 -3.59 -5.69
C GLY A 246 2.95 -4.27 -6.36
N ALA A 247 2.39 -3.60 -7.38
CA ALA A 247 1.23 -4.07 -8.14
C ALA A 247 1.45 -5.41 -8.88
N LYS A 248 2.70 -5.86 -9.04
CA LYS A 248 3.05 -7.13 -9.69
C LYS A 248 3.30 -8.26 -8.70
N GLY A 249 3.42 -7.95 -7.40
CA GLY A 249 3.69 -8.90 -6.33
C GLY A 249 2.44 -9.61 -5.83
N ASP A 250 2.64 -10.67 -5.06
CA ASP A 250 1.56 -11.52 -4.53
C ASP A 250 0.61 -10.75 -3.59
N TYR A 251 1.14 -9.76 -2.87
CA TYR A 251 0.35 -8.91 -1.95
C TYR A 251 -0.69 -8.05 -2.68
N ALA A 252 -0.45 -7.67 -3.94
CA ALA A 252 -1.45 -6.91 -4.71
C ALA A 252 -2.74 -7.71 -4.89
N LYS A 253 -2.63 -9.03 -5.09
CA LYS A 253 -3.80 -9.91 -5.17
C LYS A 253 -4.53 -9.97 -3.83
N ILE A 254 -3.80 -10.12 -2.73
CA ILE A 254 -4.37 -10.19 -1.37
C ILE A 254 -5.09 -8.88 -1.03
N LEU A 255 -4.53 -7.73 -1.40
CA LEU A 255 -5.12 -6.40 -1.22
C LEU A 255 -6.46 -6.29 -1.96
N VAL A 256 -6.51 -6.72 -3.23
CA VAL A 256 -7.74 -6.72 -4.02
C VAL A 256 -8.79 -7.67 -3.42
N ASP A 257 -8.39 -8.88 -3.01
CA ASP A 257 -9.30 -9.84 -2.39
C ASP A 257 -9.87 -9.30 -1.06
N ALA A 258 -9.06 -8.61 -0.26
CA ALA A 258 -9.49 -7.92 0.95
C ALA A 258 -10.46 -6.78 0.64
N SER A 259 -10.21 -6.00 -0.40
CA SER A 259 -11.11 -4.92 -0.84
C SER A 259 -12.49 -5.46 -1.22
N ILE A 260 -12.53 -6.54 -2.01
CA ILE A 260 -13.78 -7.20 -2.40
C ILE A 260 -14.55 -7.68 -1.16
N ALA A 261 -13.85 -8.26 -0.17
CA ALA A 261 -14.45 -8.73 1.06
C ALA A 261 -15.02 -7.60 1.94
N THR A 262 -14.51 -6.37 1.80
CA THR A 262 -14.93 -5.18 2.56
C THR A 262 -15.84 -4.23 1.77
N GLY A 263 -16.38 -4.68 0.64
CA GLY A 263 -17.39 -3.97 -0.14
C GLY A 263 -16.89 -3.30 -1.42
N ASP A 264 -15.66 -3.58 -1.87
CA ASP A 264 -15.09 -3.15 -3.16
C ASP A 264 -15.15 -1.61 -3.32
N LYS A 265 -14.76 -0.90 -2.24
CA LYS A 265 -14.90 0.57 -2.12
C LYS A 265 -13.96 1.36 -3.04
N LEU A 266 -12.83 0.77 -3.42
CA LEU A 266 -11.73 1.42 -4.11
C LEU A 266 -11.37 0.71 -5.42
N ASP A 267 -10.92 1.49 -6.39
CA ASP A 267 -10.17 1.04 -7.54
C ASP A 267 -8.66 0.99 -7.23
N PHE A 268 -7.91 0.17 -7.97
CA PHE A 268 -6.47 0.04 -7.82
C PHE A 268 -5.73 0.38 -9.10
N ALA A 269 -4.64 1.13 -8.96
CA ALA A 269 -3.74 1.51 -10.04
C ALA A 269 -2.30 1.10 -9.73
N PHE A 270 -1.51 0.93 -10.78
CA PHE A 270 -0.06 0.76 -10.65
C PHE A 270 0.53 2.07 -10.12
N GLY A 271 1.20 2.00 -8.98
CA GLY A 271 2.02 3.08 -8.47
C GLY A 271 3.20 3.35 -9.39
N ARG A 272 3.42 4.62 -9.76
CA ARG A 272 4.55 5.01 -10.63
C ARG A 272 5.43 6.07 -9.98
N GLY A 273 5.04 6.58 -8.82
CA GLY A 273 5.73 7.67 -8.16
C GLY A 273 5.21 9.02 -8.63
N ASP A 274 5.12 9.97 -7.70
CA ASP A 274 4.56 11.32 -7.92
C ASP A 274 3.11 11.26 -8.47
N ASP A 275 2.40 10.19 -8.13
CA ASP A 275 1.05 9.96 -8.62
C ASP A 275 0.11 11.10 -8.16
N LYS A 276 -0.83 11.47 -9.02
CA LYS A 276 -1.84 12.49 -8.68
C LYS A 276 -2.82 11.95 -7.64
N ASP A 277 -3.49 12.85 -6.92
CA ASP A 277 -4.63 12.47 -6.09
C ASP A 277 -5.84 12.10 -6.96
N VAL A 278 -6.35 10.88 -6.82
CA VAL A 278 -7.48 10.37 -7.57
C VAL A 278 -8.49 9.79 -6.61
N ARG A 279 -9.69 10.36 -6.62
CA ARG A 279 -10.81 9.89 -5.82
C ARG A 279 -11.05 8.39 -6.04
N LYS A 280 -11.26 7.65 -4.93
CA LYS A 280 -11.50 6.20 -4.91
C LYS A 280 -10.38 5.34 -5.49
N THR A 281 -9.19 5.86 -5.74
CA THR A 281 -8.10 5.05 -6.31
C THR A 281 -6.97 4.95 -5.30
N SER A 282 -6.57 3.72 -4.99
CA SER A 282 -5.34 3.45 -4.23
C SER A 282 -4.23 2.99 -5.16
N PHE A 283 -3.08 3.65 -5.12
CA PHE A 283 -1.89 3.29 -5.91
C PHE A 283 -1.10 2.19 -5.20
N VAL A 284 -0.89 1.05 -5.87
CA VAL A 284 -0.10 -0.05 -5.32
C VAL A 284 1.36 0.14 -5.72
N MET A 285 2.18 0.54 -4.75
CA MET A 285 3.58 0.88 -4.91
C MET A 285 4.48 -0.31 -4.59
N ASP A 286 5.56 -0.47 -5.34
CA ASP A 286 6.67 -1.34 -4.91
C ASP A 286 7.49 -0.60 -3.86
N ASN A 287 7.50 -1.11 -2.63
CA ASN A 287 8.19 -0.46 -1.52
C ASN A 287 9.73 -0.49 -1.63
N ALA A 288 10.29 -1.31 -2.52
CA ALA A 288 11.72 -1.28 -2.83
C ALA A 288 12.08 -0.14 -3.80
N GLU A 289 11.16 0.23 -4.69
CA GLU A 289 11.31 1.33 -5.64
C GLU A 289 10.91 2.68 -5.02
N PHE A 290 9.84 2.67 -4.22
CA PHE A 290 9.30 3.82 -3.51
C PHE A 290 9.36 3.57 -1.99
N PRO A 291 10.54 3.71 -1.37
CA PRO A 291 10.73 3.40 0.04
C PRO A 291 10.00 4.37 0.97
N PHE A 292 9.78 3.90 2.20
CA PHE A 292 9.21 4.67 3.30
C PHE A 292 10.30 5.49 4.01
N TYR A 293 9.99 6.75 4.32
CA TYR A 293 10.84 7.66 5.08
C TYR A 293 10.08 8.14 6.32
N VAL A 294 10.62 7.86 7.50
CA VAL A 294 9.98 8.25 8.78
C VAL A 294 9.87 9.77 8.90
N ALA A 295 8.71 10.26 9.33
CA ALA A 295 8.49 11.67 9.63
C ALA A 295 9.10 12.08 10.97
N GLU A 296 9.16 13.39 11.20
CA GLU A 296 9.68 14.01 12.40
C GLU A 296 8.93 13.57 13.66
N GLN A 297 9.62 13.63 14.81
CA GLN A 297 9.08 13.17 16.09
C GLN A 297 7.74 13.81 16.44
N TYR A 298 7.55 15.09 16.12
CA TYR A 298 6.34 15.84 16.43
C TYR A 298 5.11 15.41 15.60
N HIS A 299 5.30 14.60 14.54
CA HIS A 299 4.20 13.96 13.83
C HIS A 299 3.87 12.57 14.38
N GLN A 300 4.74 11.98 15.20
CA GLN A 300 4.55 10.63 15.72
C GLN A 300 3.58 10.67 16.90
N PHE A 301 2.65 9.72 16.91
CA PHE A 301 1.59 9.57 17.91
C PHE A 301 0.84 10.88 18.24
N HIS A 302 0.57 11.70 17.23
CA HIS A 302 -0.17 12.96 17.37
C HIS A 302 -1.69 12.71 17.37
N ASP A 303 -2.45 13.62 17.97
CA ASP A 303 -3.91 13.67 17.87
C ASP A 303 -4.35 13.85 16.41
N GLY A 304 -5.56 13.37 16.08
CA GLY A 304 -6.11 13.59 14.76
C GLY A 304 -6.50 15.05 14.55
N PHE A 305 -6.69 15.44 13.29
CA PHE A 305 -7.00 16.83 12.94
C PHE A 305 -8.49 17.17 13.11
N ASN A 306 -9.36 16.16 13.27
CA ASN A 306 -10.79 16.40 13.42
C ASN A 306 -11.13 17.00 14.77
N PHE A 307 -12.20 17.82 14.78
CA PHE A 307 -12.76 18.32 16.03
C PHE A 307 -13.21 17.15 16.92
N ASN A 308 -12.61 17.05 18.11
CA ASN A 308 -12.74 15.96 19.10
C ASN A 308 -11.98 14.67 18.80
N GLU A 309 -11.00 14.68 17.90
CA GLU A 309 -10.11 13.53 17.67
C GLU A 309 -8.85 13.60 18.54
N ASN A 310 -9.06 13.82 19.84
CA ASN A 310 -7.99 13.77 20.83
C ASN A 310 -7.82 12.34 21.34
N TYR A 311 -6.60 11.85 21.33
CA TYR A 311 -6.22 10.53 21.81
C TYR A 311 -5.73 10.61 23.26
N PRO A 312 -5.75 9.48 24.01
CA PRO A 312 -5.30 9.48 25.40
C PRO A 312 -3.81 9.79 25.50
N SER A 313 -3.38 10.39 26.61
CA SER A 313 -1.97 10.68 26.86
C SER A 313 -1.06 9.44 26.82
N SER A 314 -1.60 8.25 27.09
CA SER A 314 -0.87 6.99 26.92
C SER A 314 -0.44 6.75 25.48
N TYR A 315 -1.20 7.22 24.49
CA TYR A 315 -0.81 7.20 23.07
C TYR A 315 0.15 8.35 22.75
N ASN A 316 -0.20 9.59 23.11
CA ASN A 316 0.59 10.78 22.76
C ASN A 316 2.02 10.76 23.34
N ASN A 317 2.22 10.07 24.47
CA ASN A 317 3.53 9.94 25.10
C ASN A 317 4.46 8.90 24.42
N LEU A 318 3.97 8.09 23.46
CA LEU A 318 4.76 7.05 22.81
C LEU A 318 5.91 7.61 21.98
N ALA A 319 5.73 8.75 21.30
CA ALA A 319 6.80 9.41 20.55
C ALA A 319 8.01 9.73 21.43
N GLY A 320 7.75 10.25 22.63
CA GLY A 320 8.78 10.53 23.63
C GLY A 320 9.41 9.26 24.20
N ALA A 321 8.63 8.19 24.38
CA ALA A 321 9.13 6.90 24.86
C ALA A 321 10.10 6.25 23.84
N PHE A 322 9.72 6.19 22.57
CA PHE A 322 10.57 5.65 21.50
C PHE A 322 11.84 6.47 21.27
N ALA A 323 11.75 7.81 21.29
CA ALA A 323 12.95 8.66 21.22
C ALA A 323 13.89 8.43 22.40
N LYS A 324 13.37 8.28 23.63
CA LYS A 324 14.18 7.92 24.81
C LYS A 324 14.81 6.53 24.70
N ALA A 325 14.15 5.61 24.00
CA ALA A 325 14.69 4.28 23.69
C ALA A 325 15.74 4.30 22.56
N GLY A 326 16.00 5.46 21.94
CA GLY A 326 17.04 5.66 20.94
C GLY A 326 16.56 5.64 19.49
N GLU A 327 15.24 5.67 19.26
CA GLU A 327 14.70 5.78 17.91
C GLU A 327 14.99 7.16 17.31
N ASN A 328 15.38 7.18 16.03
CA ASN A 328 15.75 8.40 15.31
C ASN A 328 14.64 8.81 14.34
N PHE A 329 14.01 9.95 14.62
CA PHE A 329 12.95 10.55 13.78
C PHE A 329 13.48 11.63 12.83
N GLY A 330 14.76 11.57 12.47
CA GLY A 330 15.40 12.49 11.53
C GLY A 330 15.84 13.82 12.16
N SER A 331 16.38 14.69 11.31
CA SER A 331 16.99 15.99 11.67
C SER A 331 16.45 17.14 10.82
N CYS A 332 15.21 17.02 10.39
CA CYS A 332 14.54 18.05 9.60
C CYS A 332 14.42 19.37 10.39
N PRO A 333 14.51 20.52 9.72
CA PRO A 333 14.28 21.81 10.39
C PRO A 333 12.87 21.82 10.97
N ASN A 334 12.73 22.20 12.25
CA ASN A 334 11.42 22.37 12.85
C ASN A 334 10.60 23.36 12.01
N GLY A 335 9.41 22.94 11.58
CA GLY A 335 8.47 23.77 10.85
C GLY A 335 7.98 24.92 11.73
N MET A 336 8.72 26.02 11.80
CA MET A 336 8.34 27.25 12.51
C MET A 336 7.16 28.00 11.83
N MET A 337 6.43 27.31 10.94
CA MET A 337 5.25 27.78 10.22
C MET A 337 4.19 26.67 10.27
N GLY A 338 3.50 26.48 11.40
CA GLY A 338 2.27 25.66 11.39
C GLY A 338 1.85 25.07 12.72
N LEU A 339 2.78 24.56 13.54
CA LEU A 339 2.46 24.09 14.87
C LEU A 339 2.63 25.26 15.84
N GLY A 340 1.51 25.87 16.22
CA GLY A 340 1.48 26.94 17.20
C GLY A 340 2.25 26.54 18.47
N ILE A 341 2.81 27.55 19.12
CA ILE A 341 3.68 27.53 20.32
C ILE A 341 3.06 26.79 21.55
N GLY A 342 1.95 26.07 21.40
CA GLY A 342 1.24 25.33 22.45
C GLY A 342 1.20 23.81 22.32
N GLY A 343 1.95 23.19 21.39
CA GLY A 343 1.93 21.73 21.18
C GLY A 343 3.33 21.11 21.16
N LEU A 344 3.99 21.08 22.31
CA LEU A 344 5.15 20.23 22.62
C LEU A 344 5.03 19.73 24.05
#